data_AF-A0A672YF43-F1
#
_entry.id   AF-A0A672YF43-F1
#
_cell.length_a   1.000
_cell.length_b   1.000
_cell.length_c   1.000
_cell.angle_alpha   90.00
_cell.angle_beta   90.00
_cell.angle_gamma   90.00
#
_symmetry.space_group_name_H-M   'P 1'
#
loop_
_entity.id
_entity.type
_entity.pdbx_description
1 polymer ?
#
loop_
_entity_poly.entity_id
_entity_poly.type
_entity_poly.pdbx_seq_one_letter_code
_entity_poly.pdbx_strand_id
1 'polypeptide(L)'
;MKQLTLFCDYFTSGSPGLLLGPVKREVLSLQPYVVLYHDFITDAEAEDIKMLAQPGVSASSEHFSHHLRRKTPRLLDQRISLLTGLNVTHPYGEYLQVVNYGIGGHYEPHFDHATVRLSILLILFSVEAGGSTAFIYANFSVPVVEKAAIFWWNLHRNGQGDMDTLHAGCPVLIGDKWVANKWIHEYGQEFQHRCSLNPEE
;
A
#
# COMPACT_ATOMS: atom_id res chain seq x y z
N MET A 1 16.22 -2.95 -21.24
CA MET A 1 15.16 -3.31 -20.27
C MET A 1 15.78 -4.24 -19.25
N LYS A 2 15.92 -3.83 -17.98
CA LYS A 2 16.37 -4.75 -16.93
C LYS A 2 15.26 -5.78 -16.72
N GLN A 3 15.58 -7.05 -16.92
CA GLN A 3 14.65 -8.13 -16.62
C GLN A 3 14.58 -8.24 -15.11
N LEU A 4 13.51 -7.71 -14.51
CA LEU A 4 13.18 -7.94 -13.12
C LEU A 4 12.95 -9.45 -12.98
N THR A 5 13.79 -10.13 -12.21
CA THR A 5 13.48 -11.49 -11.76
C THR A 5 12.30 -11.40 -10.81
N LEU A 6 11.09 -11.43 -11.38
CA LEU A 6 9.84 -11.53 -10.66
C LEU A 6 9.86 -12.86 -9.89
N PHE A 7 9.75 -12.80 -8.57
CA PHE A 7 9.75 -13.96 -7.71
C PHE A 7 8.42 -14.06 -6.97
N CYS A 8 7.73 -15.19 -7.15
CA CYS A 8 6.48 -15.48 -6.46
C CYS A 8 6.68 -16.60 -5.45
N ASP A 9 6.17 -16.42 -4.24
CA ASP A 9 6.25 -17.41 -3.18
C ASP A 9 5.07 -17.37 -2.21
N TYR A 10 4.98 -18.43 -1.41
CA TYR A 10 4.12 -18.50 -0.24
C TYR A 10 4.91 -17.96 0.95
N PHE A 11 4.61 -16.71 1.32
CA PHE A 11 5.35 -15.96 2.32
C PHE A 11 4.69 -16.06 3.69
N THR A 12 5.49 -16.34 4.72
CA THR A 12 5.01 -16.51 6.10
C THR A 12 5.50 -15.42 7.05
N SER A 13 6.35 -14.49 6.59
CA SER A 13 7.00 -13.45 7.41
C SER A 13 7.74 -13.94 8.66
N GLY A 14 7.95 -15.25 8.84
CA GLY A 14 8.38 -15.84 10.11
C GLY A 14 7.30 -15.81 11.20
N SER A 15 6.08 -15.38 10.88
CA SER A 15 4.93 -15.35 11.78
C SER A 15 4.33 -16.75 11.94
N PRO A 16 4.16 -17.25 13.18
CA PRO A 16 3.47 -18.52 13.42
C PRO A 16 2.04 -18.55 12.85
N GLY A 17 1.36 -17.39 12.82
CA GLY A 17 0.01 -17.27 12.28
C GLY A 17 -0.07 -17.52 10.78
N LEU A 18 0.98 -17.21 10.02
CA LEU A 18 1.01 -17.41 8.57
C LEU A 18 1.58 -18.76 8.15
N LEU A 19 2.05 -19.60 9.09
CA LEU A 19 2.46 -20.98 8.78
C LEU A 19 1.31 -21.83 8.25
N LEU A 20 0.09 -21.61 8.78
CA LEU A 20 -1.11 -22.34 8.38
C LEU A 20 -1.86 -21.68 7.21
N GLY A 21 -1.52 -20.43 6.90
CA GLY A 21 -2.14 -19.64 5.85
C GLY A 21 -1.14 -18.66 5.26
N PRO A 22 -0.17 -19.14 4.45
CA PRO A 22 0.84 -18.27 3.87
C PRO A 22 0.22 -17.30 2.87
N VAL A 23 0.78 -16.09 2.80
CA VAL A 23 0.33 -15.06 1.87
C VAL A 23 0.99 -15.26 0.52
N LYS A 24 0.22 -15.13 -0.56
CA LYS A 24 0.74 -15.18 -1.93
C LYS A 24 1.48 -13.88 -2.22
N ARG A 25 2.80 -13.94 -2.29
CA ARG A 25 3.67 -12.78 -2.48
C ARG A 25 4.28 -12.82 -3.86
N GLU A 26 4.34 -11.65 -4.51
CA GLU A 26 5.06 -11.39 -5.74
C GLU A 26 6.00 -10.20 -5.53
N VAL A 27 7.30 -10.44 -5.65
CA VAL A 27 8.32 -9.39 -5.53
C VAL A 27 8.46 -8.69 -6.89
N LEU A 28 8.05 -7.42 -6.93
CA LEU A 28 8.03 -6.61 -8.14
C LEU A 28 9.35 -5.84 -8.34
N SER A 29 9.94 -5.38 -7.25
CA SER A 29 11.25 -4.74 -7.26
C SER A 29 12.00 -4.99 -5.94
N LEU A 30 13.33 -5.08 -6.04
CA LEU A 30 14.22 -5.11 -4.87
C LEU A 30 14.74 -3.72 -4.52
N GLN A 31 14.71 -2.78 -5.47
CA GLN A 31 15.17 -1.41 -5.30
C GLN A 31 14.29 -0.46 -6.13
N PRO A 32 13.38 0.31 -5.51
CA PRO A 32 13.01 0.20 -4.09
C PRO A 32 12.33 -1.15 -3.86
N TYR A 33 12.30 -1.63 -2.61
CA TYR A 33 11.61 -2.88 -2.32
C TYR A 33 10.10 -2.70 -2.46
N VAL A 34 9.51 -3.32 -3.49
CA VAL A 34 8.08 -3.26 -3.79
C VAL A 34 7.54 -4.66 -3.99
N VAL A 35 6.45 -4.96 -3.29
CA VAL A 35 5.85 -6.29 -3.25
C VAL A 35 4.34 -6.20 -3.40
N LEU A 36 3.79 -7.12 -4.18
CA LEU A 36 2.36 -7.35 -4.32
C LEU A 36 1.95 -8.59 -3.53
N TYR A 37 0.94 -8.45 -2.70
CA TYR A 37 0.30 -9.54 -1.97
C TYR A 37 -1.07 -9.81 -2.60
N HIS A 38 -1.21 -10.96 -3.24
CA HIS A 38 -2.45 -11.38 -3.90
C HIS A 38 -3.47 -11.86 -2.88
N ASP A 39 -4.77 -11.69 -3.19
CA ASP A 39 -5.89 -12.11 -2.34
C ASP A 39 -5.77 -11.61 -0.89
N PHE A 40 -5.28 -10.39 -0.70
CA PHE A 40 -4.98 -9.82 0.62
C PHE A 40 -6.25 -9.53 1.44
N ILE A 41 -7.34 -9.16 0.76
CA ILE A 41 -8.65 -8.96 1.36
C ILE A 41 -9.70 -9.83 0.69
N THR A 42 -10.77 -10.12 1.43
CA THR A 42 -11.94 -10.81 0.89
C THR A 42 -12.89 -9.85 0.17
N ASP A 43 -13.79 -10.39 -0.65
CA ASP A 43 -14.85 -9.59 -1.27
C ASP A 43 -15.74 -8.90 -0.23
N ALA A 44 -16.03 -9.56 0.90
CA ALA A 44 -16.81 -8.97 1.99
C ALA A 44 -16.08 -7.78 2.64
N GLU A 45 -14.77 -7.91 2.90
CA GLU A 45 -13.96 -6.82 3.43
C GLU A 45 -13.86 -5.66 2.43
N ALA A 46 -13.78 -5.95 1.13
CA ALA A 46 -13.78 -4.95 0.08
C ALA A 46 -15.05 -4.09 0.11
N GLU A 47 -16.22 -4.75 0.14
CA GLU A 47 -17.51 -4.07 0.17
C GLU A 47 -17.72 -3.32 1.48
N ASP A 48 -17.32 -3.88 2.62
CA ASP A 48 -17.39 -3.19 3.91
C ASP A 48 -16.57 -1.90 3.92
N ILE A 49 -15.34 -1.94 3.40
CA ILE A 49 -14.47 -0.76 3.34
C ILE A 49 -15.08 0.31 2.41
N LYS A 50 -15.58 -0.08 1.24
CA LYS A 50 -16.26 0.84 0.30
C LYS A 50 -17.52 1.44 0.92
N MET A 51 -18.40 0.62 1.50
CA MET A 51 -19.66 1.05 2.11
C MET A 51 -19.41 2.03 3.25
N LEU A 52 -18.41 1.79 4.09
CA LEU A 52 -18.03 2.72 5.15
C LEU A 52 -17.55 4.06 4.56
N ALA A 53 -16.96 4.07 3.37
CA ALA A 53 -16.48 5.27 2.69
C ALA A 53 -17.56 6.08 1.97
N GLN A 54 -18.58 5.42 1.41
CA GLN A 54 -19.63 6.03 0.58
C GLN A 54 -20.31 7.30 1.15
N PRO A 55 -20.64 7.41 2.47
CA PRO A 55 -21.29 8.62 2.99
C PRO A 55 -20.46 9.90 2.88
N GLY A 56 -19.14 9.80 2.65
CA GLY A 56 -18.21 10.92 2.46
C GLY A 56 -17.71 11.09 1.02
N VAL A 57 -18.11 10.20 0.11
CA VAL A 57 -17.71 10.18 -1.31
C VAL A 57 -18.97 10.49 -2.13
N SER A 58 -19.51 11.70 -1.98
CA SER A 58 -20.70 12.11 -2.73
C SER A 58 -20.34 12.39 -4.19
N ALA A 59 -20.99 11.67 -5.10
CA ALA A 59 -20.87 11.81 -6.54
C ALA A 59 -21.23 13.22 -7.01
N SER A 60 -20.23 14.05 -7.30
CA SER A 60 -20.43 15.24 -8.11
C SER A 60 -19.10 15.69 -8.73
N SER A 61 -19.15 15.89 -10.04
CA SER A 61 -18.13 16.44 -10.94
C SER A 61 -16.87 15.61 -11.18
N GLU A 62 -16.65 15.33 -12.46
CA GLU A 62 -15.41 14.92 -13.09
C GLU A 62 -14.20 15.52 -12.36
N HIS A 63 -13.23 14.68 -11.98
CA HIS A 63 -11.90 15.03 -11.43
C HIS A 63 -11.68 15.08 -9.90
N PHE A 64 -12.64 14.79 -9.02
CA PHE A 64 -12.39 14.85 -7.57
C PHE A 64 -11.97 13.51 -6.92
N SER A 65 -10.91 13.56 -6.10
CA SER A 65 -10.50 12.47 -5.20
C SER A 65 -11.08 12.69 -3.80
N HIS A 66 -11.94 11.80 -3.34
CA HIS A 66 -12.50 11.88 -1.97
C HIS A 66 -11.64 11.09 -0.99
N HIS A 67 -11.23 11.71 0.11
CA HIS A 67 -10.40 11.06 1.12
C HIS A 67 -11.20 10.90 2.42
N LEU A 68 -11.32 9.67 2.91
CA LEU A 68 -11.96 9.41 4.19
C LEU A 68 -11.07 8.57 5.09
N ARG A 69 -10.78 9.09 6.29
CA ARG A 69 -10.05 8.36 7.33
C ARG A 69 -11.03 7.66 8.26
N ARG A 70 -10.89 6.34 8.42
CA ARG A 70 -11.72 5.53 9.32
C ARG A 70 -10.86 4.59 10.15
N LYS A 71 -11.32 4.27 11.35
CA LYS A 71 -10.69 3.22 12.16
C LYS A 71 -10.61 1.95 11.35
N THR A 72 -9.41 1.40 11.22
CA THR A 72 -9.19 0.16 10.50
C THR A 72 -9.88 -0.99 11.25
N PRO A 73 -10.58 -1.91 10.55
CA PRO A 73 -11.09 -3.12 11.18
C PRO A 73 -9.97 -3.89 11.89
N ARG A 74 -10.22 -4.33 13.13
CA ARG A 74 -9.19 -4.99 13.97
C ARG A 74 -8.55 -6.20 13.28
N LEU A 75 -9.34 -7.00 12.57
CA LEU A 75 -8.84 -8.18 11.84
C LEU A 75 -7.90 -7.79 10.70
N LEU A 76 -8.16 -6.66 10.03
CA LEU A 76 -7.30 -6.14 8.97
C LEU A 76 -5.98 -5.63 9.55
N ASP A 77 -6.01 -4.85 10.64
CA ASP A 77 -4.78 -4.43 11.33
C ASP A 77 -3.95 -5.64 11.80
N GLN A 78 -4.60 -6.69 12.34
CA GLN A 78 -3.92 -7.93 12.73
C GLN A 78 -3.26 -8.61 11.52
N ARG A 79 -3.95 -8.72 10.38
CA ARG A 79 -3.40 -9.30 9.15
C ARG A 79 -2.19 -8.50 8.66
N ILE A 80 -2.29 -7.17 8.63
CA ILE A 80 -1.20 -6.29 8.23
C ILE A 80 0.00 -6.47 9.17
N SER A 81 -0.21 -6.48 10.49
CA SER A 81 0.86 -6.71 11.47
C SER A 81 1.53 -8.07 11.32
N LEU A 82 0.76 -9.14 11.09
CA LEU A 82 1.34 -10.47 10.84
C LEU A 82 2.16 -10.48 9.55
N LEU A 83 1.69 -9.79 8.51
CA LEU A 83 2.34 -9.73 7.21
C LEU A 83 3.66 -8.93 7.26
N THR A 84 3.63 -7.73 7.83
CA THR A 84 4.77 -6.79 7.80
C THR A 84 5.71 -6.95 8.99
N GLY A 85 5.26 -7.57 10.08
CA GLY A 85 5.97 -7.61 11.35
C GLY A 85 5.93 -6.28 12.12
N LEU A 86 5.19 -5.28 11.63
CA LEU A 86 5.12 -3.93 12.19
C LEU A 86 3.90 -3.75 13.10
N ASN A 87 4.01 -2.79 14.01
CA ASN A 87 2.91 -2.34 14.84
C ASN A 87 2.09 -1.32 14.07
N VAL A 88 0.90 -1.73 13.62
CA VAL A 88 0.04 -0.88 12.78
C VAL A 88 -1.12 -0.26 13.52
N THR A 89 -1.20 -0.49 14.84
CA THR A 89 -2.25 0.08 15.67
C THR A 89 -2.00 1.56 15.90
N HIS A 90 -3.06 2.35 16.02
CA HIS A 90 -2.94 3.78 16.32
C HIS A 90 -2.28 3.97 17.71
N PRO A 91 -1.30 4.88 17.87
CA PRO A 91 -0.89 5.92 16.92
C PRO A 91 0.20 5.49 15.92
N TYR A 92 0.83 4.32 16.09
CA TYR A 92 1.96 3.83 15.28
C TYR A 92 1.61 3.59 13.81
N GLY A 93 0.38 3.19 13.52
CA GLY A 93 -0.20 3.21 12.18
C GLY A 93 -1.34 4.22 12.09
N GLU A 94 -1.43 4.90 10.95
CA GLU A 94 -2.55 5.79 10.67
C GLU A 94 -3.85 4.99 10.51
N TYR A 95 -4.97 5.71 10.67
CA TYR A 95 -6.27 5.19 10.26
C TYR A 95 -6.29 4.94 8.75
N LEU A 96 -7.01 3.90 8.34
CA LEU A 96 -7.18 3.55 6.95
C LEU A 96 -7.78 4.75 6.19
N GLN A 97 -7.10 5.21 5.15
CA GLN A 97 -7.60 6.27 4.28
C GLN A 97 -8.13 5.66 2.99
N VAL A 98 -9.44 5.72 2.80
CA VAL A 98 -10.09 5.24 1.58
C VAL A 98 -10.19 6.38 0.57
N VAL A 99 -9.83 6.10 -0.67
CA VAL A 99 -9.86 7.05 -1.79
C VAL A 99 -10.56 6.44 -2.99
N ASN A 100 -11.38 7.24 -3.66
CA ASN A 100 -12.01 6.92 -4.93
C ASN A 100 -11.54 7.91 -6.02
N TYR A 101 -11.19 7.37 -7.18
CA TYR A 101 -10.88 8.11 -8.40
C TYR A 101 -11.84 7.66 -9.50
N GLY A 102 -12.67 8.58 -10.01
CA GLY A 102 -13.44 8.34 -11.23
C GLY A 102 -12.59 8.46 -12.50
N ILE A 103 -13.24 8.39 -13.67
CA ILE A 103 -12.58 8.53 -14.98
C ILE A 103 -11.72 9.80 -15.03
N GLY A 104 -10.48 9.66 -15.51
CA GLY A 104 -9.47 10.73 -15.56
C GLY A 104 -8.87 11.12 -14.20
N GLY A 105 -9.43 10.63 -13.10
CA GLY A 105 -8.89 10.80 -11.76
C GLY A 105 -7.50 10.17 -11.65
N HIS A 106 -6.57 10.92 -11.07
CA HIS A 106 -5.17 10.55 -10.91
C HIS A 106 -4.64 11.18 -9.62
N TYR A 107 -3.43 10.81 -9.25
CA TYR A 107 -2.72 11.44 -8.15
C TYR A 107 -1.32 11.83 -8.59
N GLU A 108 -0.96 13.09 -8.34
CA GLU A 108 0.31 13.66 -8.77
C GLU A 108 1.52 12.94 -8.13
N PRO A 109 2.69 12.98 -8.80
CA PRO A 109 3.94 12.48 -8.24
C PRO A 109 4.22 13.03 -6.84
N HIS A 110 4.46 12.15 -5.87
CA HIS A 110 4.73 12.53 -4.49
C HIS A 110 5.55 11.47 -3.74
N PHE A 111 6.02 11.88 -2.56
CA PHE A 111 6.65 11.03 -1.57
C PHE A 111 5.77 10.91 -0.33
N ASP A 112 5.68 9.71 0.23
CA ASP A 112 5.00 9.50 1.51
C ASP A 112 5.90 9.77 2.73
N HIS A 113 7.22 9.69 2.57
CA HIS A 113 8.16 9.85 3.69
C HIS A 113 8.27 11.28 4.24
N ALA A 114 7.72 12.30 3.56
CA ALA A 114 7.75 13.69 4.03
C ALA A 114 7.09 13.89 5.41
N THR A 115 6.36 12.88 5.91
CA THR A 115 5.66 12.87 7.20
C THR A 115 6.14 11.78 8.18
N VAL A 116 7.40 11.33 8.05
CA VAL A 116 8.02 10.29 8.93
C VAL A 116 7.29 8.94 8.88
N ARG A 117 6.70 8.63 7.73
CA ARG A 117 6.05 7.35 7.44
C ARG A 117 7.10 6.36 6.96
N LEU A 118 7.33 5.30 7.73
CA LEU A 118 8.29 4.25 7.43
C LEU A 118 7.88 3.43 6.19
N SER A 119 6.60 3.10 6.09
CA SER A 119 6.06 2.28 5.00
C SER A 119 4.61 2.60 4.71
N ILE A 120 4.15 2.11 3.58
CA ILE A 120 2.74 2.13 3.16
C ILE A 120 2.34 0.75 2.67
N LEU A 121 1.10 0.39 3.02
CA LEU A 121 0.37 -0.70 2.39
C LEU A 121 -0.86 -0.11 1.67
N LEU A 122 -0.90 -0.26 0.35
CA LEU A 122 -1.95 0.19 -0.53
C LEU A 122 -2.85 -1.00 -0.90
N ILE A 123 -4.09 -1.00 -0.43
CA ILE A 123 -5.09 -2.02 -0.76
C ILE A 123 -5.82 -1.60 -2.04
N LEU A 124 -5.91 -2.52 -2.99
CA LEU A 124 -6.46 -2.31 -4.31
C LEU A 124 -7.81 -3.03 -4.42
N PHE A 125 -8.87 -2.30 -4.74
CA PHE A 125 -10.19 -2.91 -4.85
C PHE A 125 -10.54 -3.24 -6.29
N SER A 126 -10.71 -2.24 -7.17
CA SER A 126 -11.20 -2.48 -8.53
C SER A 126 -10.90 -1.30 -9.43
N VAL A 127 -10.65 -1.57 -10.71
CA VAL A 127 -10.71 -0.60 -11.82
C VAL A 127 -10.89 -1.42 -13.10
N GLU A 128 -11.61 -0.91 -14.10
CA GLU A 128 -11.76 -1.63 -15.37
C GLU A 128 -10.54 -1.43 -16.27
N ALA A 129 -10.05 -0.19 -16.39
CA ALA A 129 -8.82 0.11 -17.12
C ALA A 129 -8.11 1.37 -16.59
N GLY A 130 -6.78 1.40 -16.71
CA GLY A 130 -5.94 2.47 -16.21
C GLY A 130 -5.66 2.36 -14.72
N GLY A 131 -5.36 3.49 -14.06
CA GLY A 131 -5.28 3.53 -12.60
C GLY A 131 -4.04 2.87 -11.98
N SER A 132 -3.03 2.46 -12.75
CA SER A 132 -1.80 1.86 -12.21
C SER A 132 -1.10 2.76 -11.18
N THR A 133 -0.31 2.18 -10.29
CA THR A 133 0.61 2.93 -9.43
C THR A 133 1.98 2.96 -10.11
N ALA A 134 2.44 4.14 -10.52
CA ALA A 134 3.71 4.30 -11.21
C ALA A 134 4.81 4.72 -10.23
N PHE A 135 5.95 4.02 -10.26
CA PHE A 135 7.18 4.38 -9.56
C PHE A 135 8.13 5.02 -10.57
N ILE A 136 8.28 6.35 -10.47
CA ILE A 136 8.80 7.17 -11.56
C ILE A 136 10.30 6.96 -11.74
N TYR A 137 11.07 7.10 -10.66
CA TYR A 137 12.52 6.93 -10.73
C TYR A 137 12.93 5.46 -10.85
N ALA A 138 12.19 4.55 -10.23
CA ALA A 138 12.38 3.11 -10.41
C ALA A 138 11.97 2.60 -11.81
N ASN A 139 11.28 3.42 -12.60
CA ASN A 139 10.90 3.16 -13.99
C ASN A 139 10.06 1.88 -14.18
N PHE A 140 9.05 1.70 -13.34
CA PHE A 140 8.04 0.65 -13.52
C PHE A 140 6.68 1.10 -12.99
N SER A 141 5.62 0.37 -13.35
CA SER A 141 4.29 0.57 -12.81
C SER A 141 3.68 -0.75 -12.38
N VAL A 142 2.81 -0.67 -11.38
CA VAL A 142 2.05 -1.81 -10.87
C VAL A 142 0.60 -1.63 -11.30
N PRO A 143 0.03 -2.56 -12.07
CA PRO A 143 -1.38 -2.50 -12.43
C PRO A 143 -2.25 -2.68 -11.18
N VAL A 144 -3.50 -2.24 -11.27
CA VAL A 144 -4.46 -2.51 -10.20
C VAL A 144 -4.82 -3.99 -10.25
N VAL A 145 -4.44 -4.72 -9.21
CA VAL A 145 -4.85 -6.11 -9.01
C VAL A 145 -5.91 -6.13 -7.93
N GLU A 146 -7.13 -6.50 -8.30
CA GLU A 146 -8.27 -6.55 -7.39
C GLU A 146 -7.97 -7.44 -6.17
N LYS A 147 -8.35 -6.94 -4.99
CA LYS A 147 -8.13 -7.55 -3.67
C LYS A 147 -6.67 -7.71 -3.25
N ALA A 148 -5.73 -7.23 -4.04
CA ALA A 148 -4.32 -7.27 -3.68
C ALA A 148 -3.93 -6.09 -2.77
N ALA A 149 -2.76 -6.21 -2.16
CA ALA A 149 -2.10 -5.10 -1.49
C ALA A 149 -0.69 -4.92 -2.02
N ILE A 150 -0.31 -3.68 -2.32
CA ILE A 150 1.07 -3.31 -2.64
C ILE A 150 1.71 -2.77 -1.37
N PHE A 151 2.94 -3.20 -1.08
CA PHE A 151 3.73 -2.73 0.04
C PHE A 151 5.09 -2.25 -0.43
N TRP A 152 5.54 -1.13 0.13
CA TRP A 152 6.92 -0.66 0.00
C TRP A 152 7.37 0.12 1.24
N TRP A 153 8.69 0.22 1.39
CA TRP A 153 9.33 1.07 2.40
C TRP A 153 9.51 2.46 1.81
N ASN A 154 9.15 3.51 2.54
CA ASN A 154 9.38 4.90 2.14
C ASN A 154 10.73 5.43 2.66
N LEU A 155 11.29 4.77 3.67
CA LEU A 155 12.57 5.11 4.28
C LEU A 155 13.57 3.97 4.07
N HIS A 156 14.83 4.34 3.85
CA HIS A 156 15.97 3.48 4.09
C HIS A 156 16.08 3.16 5.59
N ARG A 157 16.85 2.13 5.97
CA ARG A 157 17.00 1.74 7.38
C ARG A 157 17.77 2.75 8.23
N ASN A 158 18.43 3.74 7.63
CA ASN A 158 19.03 4.88 8.32
C ASN A 158 18.01 6.01 8.58
N GLY A 159 16.75 5.85 8.18
CA GLY A 159 15.67 6.83 8.34
C GLY A 159 15.61 7.89 7.23
N GLN A 160 16.51 7.83 6.23
CA GLN A 160 16.45 8.73 5.08
C GLN A 160 15.33 8.33 4.12
N GLY A 161 14.70 9.31 3.47
CA GLY A 161 13.69 9.05 2.45
C GLY A 161 14.28 8.34 1.23
N ASP A 162 13.64 7.26 0.79
CA ASP A 162 14.03 6.56 -0.42
C ASP A 162 13.47 7.28 -1.65
N MET A 163 14.36 7.94 -2.39
CA MET A 163 13.98 8.75 -3.55
C MET A 163 13.38 7.90 -4.68
N ASP A 164 13.71 6.60 -4.79
CA ASP A 164 13.15 5.75 -5.83
C ASP A 164 11.67 5.42 -5.58
N THR A 165 11.13 5.78 -4.41
CA THR A 165 9.72 5.65 -4.04
C THR A 165 8.83 6.79 -4.53
N LEU A 166 9.37 7.74 -5.31
CA LEU A 166 8.56 8.77 -5.98
C LEU A 166 7.48 8.07 -6.82
N HIS A 167 6.23 8.25 -6.45
CA HIS A 167 5.14 7.51 -7.06
C HIS A 167 3.92 8.38 -7.35
N ALA A 168 3.10 7.90 -8.28
CA ALA A 168 1.89 8.56 -8.75
C ALA A 168 0.79 7.54 -9.01
N GLY A 169 -0.46 8.00 -8.94
CA GLY A 169 -1.61 7.24 -9.44
C GLY A 169 -1.87 7.61 -10.89
N CYS A 170 -1.68 6.69 -11.84
CA CYS A 170 -2.02 6.92 -13.24
C CYS A 170 -3.51 7.21 -13.42
N PRO A 171 -3.91 7.95 -14.47
CA PRO A 171 -5.31 8.22 -14.77
C PRO A 171 -6.14 6.94 -14.92
N VAL A 172 -7.34 6.95 -14.34
CA VAL A 172 -8.36 5.94 -14.62
C VAL A 172 -8.89 6.15 -16.04
N LEU A 173 -8.89 5.10 -16.84
CA LEU A 173 -9.36 5.17 -18.23
C LEU A 173 -10.81 4.71 -18.33
N ILE A 174 -11.19 3.67 -17.59
CA ILE A 174 -12.56 3.11 -17.57
C ILE A 174 -12.90 2.65 -16.15
N GLY A 175 -14.13 2.93 -15.72
CA GLY A 175 -14.65 2.58 -14.39
C GLY A 175 -14.20 3.54 -13.29
N ASP A 176 -14.21 3.04 -12.06
CA ASP A 176 -13.83 3.77 -10.85
C ASP A 176 -12.75 3.02 -10.09
N LYS A 177 -11.63 3.69 -9.79
CA LYS A 177 -10.55 3.14 -8.97
C LYS A 177 -10.83 3.43 -7.51
N TRP A 178 -10.98 2.38 -6.71
CA TRP A 178 -10.97 2.46 -5.26
C TRP A 178 -9.64 1.96 -4.70
N VAL A 179 -9.09 2.69 -3.73
CA VAL A 179 -7.91 2.28 -2.97
C VAL A 179 -8.05 2.60 -1.49
N ALA A 180 -7.30 1.89 -0.65
CA ALA A 180 -7.17 2.24 0.75
C ALA A 180 -5.70 2.24 1.19
N ASN A 181 -5.26 3.37 1.74
CA ASN A 181 -3.90 3.58 2.22
C ASN A 181 -3.84 3.24 3.72
N LYS A 182 -2.87 2.40 4.09
CA LYS A 182 -2.43 2.22 5.47
C LYS A 182 -0.99 2.69 5.59
N TRP A 183 -0.80 3.84 6.21
CA TRP A 183 0.53 4.35 6.55
C TRP A 183 0.97 3.88 7.92
N ILE A 184 2.25 3.54 8.03
CA ILE A 184 2.87 3.08 9.27
C ILE A 184 4.05 4.01 9.55
N HIS A 185 4.05 4.59 10.75
CA HIS A 185 5.10 5.50 11.20
C HIS A 185 6.35 4.74 11.66
N GLU A 186 7.49 5.44 11.66
CA GLU A 186 8.76 4.90 12.16
C GLU A 186 8.74 4.68 13.69
N TYR A 187 8.13 5.59 14.44
CA TYR A 187 8.07 5.46 15.90
C TYR A 187 7.18 4.29 16.32
N GLY A 188 7.57 3.61 17.39
CA GLY A 188 6.92 2.38 17.87
C GLY A 188 7.32 1.11 17.12
N GLN A 189 8.27 1.22 16.18
CA GLN A 189 8.84 0.08 15.45
C GLN A 189 10.26 -0.27 15.92
N GLU A 190 10.78 0.33 16.99
CA GLU A 190 12.21 0.29 17.36
C GLU A 190 12.75 -1.14 17.53
N PHE A 191 11.90 -2.07 17.99
CA PHE A 191 12.25 -3.48 18.19
C PHE A 191 11.81 -4.38 17.03
N GLN A 192 10.96 -3.89 16.14
CA GLN A 192 10.38 -4.63 15.01
C GLN A 192 11.11 -4.33 13.69
N HIS A 193 11.56 -3.10 13.51
CA HIS A 193 12.30 -2.60 12.36
C HIS A 193 13.59 -1.93 12.85
N ARG A 194 14.65 -2.71 13.01
CA ARG A 194 15.94 -2.20 13.48
C ARG A 194 16.61 -1.36 12.40
N CYS A 195 17.07 -0.17 12.78
CA CYS A 195 17.89 0.69 11.95
C CYS A 195 19.18 0.00 11.50
N SER A 196 19.75 0.50 10.42
CA SER A 196 21.06 0.06 9.95
C SER A 196 22.17 0.49 10.90
N LEU A 197 23.27 -0.26 10.89
CA LEU A 197 24.53 0.20 11.48
C LEU A 197 25.33 1.09 10.50
N ASN A 198 24.93 1.13 9.23
CA ASN A 198 25.52 2.00 8.22
C ASN A 198 24.74 3.33 8.16
N PRO A 199 25.36 4.48 8.48
CA PRO A 199 24.70 5.77 8.36
C PRO A 199 24.42 6.17 6.90
N GLU A 200 25.18 5.62 5.94
CA GLU A 200 25.10 5.95 4.50
C GLU A 200 24.35 4.88 3.70
N GLU A 201 23.45 4.11 4.34
CA GLU A 201 22.58 3.17 3.61
C GLU A 201 21.69 3.87 2.58
#